data_AF-A0A421JTC5-F1
#
_entry.id   AF-A0A421JTC5-F1
#
_cell.length_a   1.000
_cell.length_b   1.000
_cell.length_c   1.000
_cell.angle_alpha   90.00
_cell.angle_beta   90.00
_cell.angle_gamma   90.00
#
_symmetry.space_group_name_H-M   'P 1'
#
loop_
_entity.id
_entity.type
_entity.pdbx_description
1 polymer ?
#
loop_
_entity_poly.entity_id
_entity_poly.type
_entity_poly.pdbx_seq_one_letter_code
_entity_poly.pdbx_strand_id
1 'polypeptide(L)'
;MSQFNILLNAIEEEIQKDISQKDTLQELEHKYELKLIPLKLYINTLSACNPGDLASKHHAADYSPFEHIGDILSNYTTMLSFQSCKQGQQERLVTKLSEDCFFLTLGVRYFNVIEKCFKRNGGDVIKVQMVGKDQLEGVIMTPKEIGSVLGLKKVDYQVYLLALLKLVDVIVDYTSSTVIRLSIGSTSPRDYTIATINSEIVSNLQKGFQLLDLKNDILRKKFDGLKYNSQRLNKIVYDLSLRSLITVKGEVL
;
A
#
# COMPACT_ATOMS: atom_id res chain seq x y z
N MET A 1 -35.70 -45.34 11.97
CA MET A 1 -35.48 -43.94 12.40
C MET A 1 -36.64 -43.09 11.91
N SER A 2 -37.12 -42.14 12.70
CA SER A 2 -38.13 -41.17 12.25
C SER A 2 -37.63 -40.39 11.03
N GLN A 3 -38.51 -40.06 10.07
CA GLN A 3 -38.17 -39.18 8.93
C GLN A 3 -37.53 -37.86 9.39
N PHE A 4 -37.89 -37.38 10.59
CA PHE A 4 -37.29 -36.20 11.20
C PHE A 4 -35.82 -36.40 11.58
N ASN A 5 -35.43 -37.58 12.06
CA ASN A 5 -34.03 -37.87 12.39
C ASN A 5 -33.17 -37.99 11.13
N ILE A 6 -33.73 -38.47 10.02
CA ILE A 6 -33.03 -38.51 8.72
C ILE A 6 -32.77 -37.07 8.23
N LEU A 7 -33.75 -36.18 8.35
CA LEU A 7 -33.59 -34.76 8.02
C LEU A 7 -32.50 -34.09 8.89
N LEU A 8 -32.52 -34.31 10.20
CA LEU A 8 -31.52 -33.72 11.11
C LEU A 8 -30.10 -34.24 10.83
N ASN A 9 -29.94 -35.53 10.54
CA ASN A 9 -28.63 -36.08 10.18
C ASN A 9 -28.12 -35.50 8.85
N ALA A 10 -28.99 -35.30 7.85
CA ALA A 10 -28.60 -34.67 6.60
C ALA A 10 -28.17 -33.20 6.79
N ILE A 11 -28.86 -32.46 7.67
CA ILE A 11 -28.47 -31.09 8.04
C ILE A 11 -27.13 -31.09 8.79
N GLU A 12 -26.91 -32.04 9.69
CA GLU A 12 -25.64 -32.16 10.42
C GLU A 12 -24.46 -32.47 9.48
N GLU A 13 -24.65 -33.36 8.50
CA GLU A 13 -23.66 -33.65 7.46
C GLU A 13 -23.35 -32.41 6.60
N GLU A 14 -24.36 -31.62 6.25
CA GLU A 14 -24.19 -30.36 5.50
C GLU A 14 -23.44 -29.31 6.33
N ILE A 15 -23.74 -29.18 7.63
CA ILE A 15 -23.04 -28.29 8.55
C ILE A 15 -21.57 -28.70 8.69
N GLN A 16 -21.29 -30.00 8.90
CA GLN A 16 -19.91 -30.54 8.97
C GLN A 16 -19.13 -30.22 7.69
N LYS A 17 -19.77 -30.37 6.52
CA LYS A 17 -19.18 -30.01 5.24
C LYS A 17 -18.85 -28.52 5.16
N ASP A 18 -19.78 -27.64 5.52
CA ASP A 18 -19.57 -26.19 5.54
C ASP A 18 -18.44 -25.77 6.52
N ILE A 19 -18.32 -26.42 7.67
CA ILE A 19 -17.25 -26.18 8.65
C ILE A 19 -15.90 -26.58 8.05
N SER A 20 -15.77 -27.79 7.52
CA SER A 20 -14.52 -28.25 6.92
C SER A 20 -14.07 -27.37 5.75
N GLN A 21 -15.02 -26.90 4.92
CA GLN A 21 -14.73 -25.93 3.86
C GLN A 21 -14.20 -24.61 4.42
N LYS A 22 -14.81 -24.08 5.47
CA LYS A 22 -14.34 -22.85 6.13
C LYS A 22 -12.91 -23.00 6.66
N ASP A 23 -12.58 -24.14 7.26
CA ASP A 23 -11.23 -24.39 7.78
C ASP A 23 -10.20 -24.42 6.64
N THR A 24 -10.50 -25.11 5.53
CA THR A 24 -9.60 -25.11 4.35
C THR A 24 -9.39 -23.72 3.74
N LEU A 25 -10.41 -22.86 3.78
CA LEU A 25 -10.31 -21.47 3.32
C LEU A 25 -9.42 -20.64 4.25
N GLN A 26 -9.55 -20.81 5.56
CA GLN A 26 -8.71 -20.13 6.55
C GLN A 26 -7.24 -20.57 6.42
N GLU A 27 -6.99 -21.86 6.20
CA GLU A 27 -5.65 -22.36 5.93
C GLU A 27 -5.03 -21.77 4.66
N LEU A 28 -5.81 -21.66 3.58
CA LEU A 28 -5.35 -21.00 2.35
C LEU A 28 -5.08 -19.52 2.59
N GLU A 29 -5.97 -18.80 3.26
CA GLU A 29 -5.76 -17.39 3.59
C GLU A 29 -4.48 -17.22 4.40
N HIS A 30 -4.29 -18.02 5.45
CA HIS A 30 -3.10 -17.99 6.28
C HIS A 30 -1.82 -18.29 5.47
N LYS A 31 -1.85 -19.30 4.59
CA LYS A 31 -0.73 -19.66 3.71
C LYS A 31 -0.29 -18.49 2.83
N TYR A 32 -1.23 -17.71 2.30
CA TYR A 32 -0.91 -16.56 1.45
C TYR A 32 -0.55 -15.32 2.27
N GLU A 33 -1.13 -15.12 3.44
CA GLU A 33 -0.67 -14.10 4.38
C GLU A 33 0.80 -14.32 4.76
N LEU A 34 1.21 -15.56 5.04
CA LEU A 34 2.62 -15.92 5.31
C LEU A 34 3.55 -15.55 4.15
N LYS A 35 3.12 -15.70 2.89
CA LYS A 35 3.90 -15.28 1.72
C LYS A 35 4.05 -13.76 1.59
N LEU A 36 3.09 -12.99 2.11
CA LEU A 36 3.14 -11.53 2.09
C LEU A 36 3.96 -10.93 3.24
N ILE A 37 4.18 -11.67 4.34
CA ILE A 37 4.93 -11.19 5.52
C ILE A 37 6.33 -10.65 5.15
N PRO A 38 7.17 -11.35 4.36
CA PRO A 38 8.49 -10.84 3.98
C PRO A 38 8.42 -9.50 3.23
N LEU A 39 7.41 -9.33 2.39
CA LEU A 39 7.19 -8.11 1.61
C LEU A 39 6.72 -6.95 2.50
N LYS A 40 5.81 -7.23 3.44
CA LYS A 40 5.38 -6.26 4.45
C LYS A 40 6.56 -5.84 5.34
N LEU A 41 7.40 -6.80 5.74
CA LEU A 41 8.62 -6.54 6.52
C LEU A 41 9.59 -5.68 5.72
N TYR A 42 9.79 -5.96 4.43
CA TYR A 42 10.65 -5.15 3.56
C TYR A 42 10.20 -3.68 3.53
N ILE A 43 8.91 -3.41 3.32
CA ILE A 43 8.36 -2.05 3.37
C ILE A 43 8.59 -1.41 4.75
N ASN A 44 8.41 -2.15 5.84
CA ASN A 44 8.69 -1.65 7.18
C ASN A 44 10.18 -1.31 7.38
N THR A 45 11.10 -2.07 6.77
CA THR A 45 12.52 -1.75 6.83
C THR A 45 12.87 -0.49 6.03
N LEU A 46 12.16 -0.22 4.93
CA LEU A 46 12.30 1.01 4.14
C LEU A 46 11.74 2.22 4.89
N SER A 47 10.58 2.07 5.55
CA SER A 47 9.98 3.15 6.34
C SER A 47 10.80 3.53 7.58
N ALA A 48 11.64 2.63 8.05
CA ALA A 48 12.58 2.88 9.14
C ALA A 48 13.84 3.67 8.73
N CYS A 49 14.10 3.84 7.43
CA CYS A 49 15.29 4.49 6.90
C CYS A 49 15.06 5.96 6.53
N ASN A 50 16.13 6.76 6.57
CA ASN A 50 16.08 8.13 6.06
C ASN A 50 16.11 8.11 4.52
N PRO A 51 15.52 9.12 3.85
CA PRO A 51 15.43 9.16 2.38
C PRO A 51 16.78 8.99 1.66
N GLY A 52 17.86 9.54 2.20
CA GLY A 52 19.21 9.41 1.63
C GLY A 52 19.86 8.03 1.82
N ASP A 53 19.45 7.28 2.84
CA ASP A 53 20.05 5.99 3.21
C ASP A 53 19.31 4.79 2.60
N LEU A 54 18.16 5.01 1.96
CA LEU A 54 17.36 3.99 1.27
C LEU A 54 18.22 3.16 0.29
N ALA A 55 19.20 3.82 -0.34
CA ALA A 55 20.24 3.28 -1.22
C ALA A 55 20.90 1.97 -0.77
N SER A 56 21.27 1.93 0.51
CA SER A 56 22.14 0.90 1.06
C SER A 56 21.44 -0.46 1.18
N LYS A 57 20.10 -0.47 1.21
CA LYS A 57 19.29 -1.67 1.41
C LYS A 57 18.70 -2.23 0.11
N HIS A 58 18.75 -1.49 -0.99
CA HIS A 58 18.36 -2.02 -2.30
C HIS A 58 19.37 -3.04 -2.85
N HIS A 59 20.67 -2.85 -2.59
CA HIS A 59 21.73 -3.74 -3.08
C HIS A 59 21.96 -5.00 -2.23
N ALA A 60 21.38 -5.10 -1.04
CA ALA A 60 21.50 -6.30 -0.19
C ALA A 60 20.50 -7.41 -0.59
N ALA A 61 19.57 -7.10 -1.50
CA ALA A 61 18.61 -8.06 -2.05
C ALA A 61 18.90 -8.25 -3.54
N ASP A 62 19.86 -9.12 -3.88
CA ASP A 62 20.12 -9.62 -5.24
C ASP A 62 18.93 -10.42 -5.85
N TYR A 63 17.76 -10.35 -5.23
CA TYR A 63 16.49 -10.90 -5.67
C TYR A 63 15.45 -9.80 -5.58
N SER A 64 14.77 -9.49 -6.68
CA SER A 64 13.63 -8.59 -6.64
C SER A 64 12.50 -9.31 -5.86
N PRO A 65 12.15 -8.89 -4.63
CA PRO A 65 11.13 -9.61 -3.86
C PRO A 65 9.73 -9.49 -4.49
N PHE A 66 9.59 -8.60 -5.49
CA PHE A 66 8.32 -8.10 -6.00
C PHE A 66 7.96 -8.61 -7.39
N GLU A 67 8.90 -9.21 -8.15
CA GLU A 67 8.59 -9.87 -9.44
C GLU A 67 7.54 -10.98 -9.29
N HIS A 68 7.41 -11.56 -8.10
CA HIS A 68 6.50 -12.67 -7.83
C HIS A 68 5.15 -12.26 -7.21
N ILE A 69 4.85 -10.97 -6.97
CA ILE A 69 3.52 -10.61 -6.40
C ILE A 69 2.39 -11.01 -7.36
N GLY A 70 2.58 -10.79 -8.66
CA GLY A 70 1.62 -11.25 -9.67
C GLY A 70 1.42 -12.77 -9.66
N ASP A 71 2.51 -13.52 -9.48
CA ASP A 71 2.47 -14.98 -9.35
C ASP A 71 1.73 -15.43 -8.08
N ILE A 72 1.93 -14.73 -6.96
CA ILE A 72 1.23 -15.01 -5.71
C ILE A 72 -0.29 -14.81 -5.92
N LEU A 73 -0.68 -13.71 -6.55
CA LEU A 73 -2.08 -13.39 -6.78
C LEU A 73 -2.74 -14.37 -7.77
N SER A 74 -2.09 -14.66 -8.89
CA SER A 74 -2.60 -15.61 -9.89
C SER A 74 -2.71 -17.03 -9.34
N ASN A 75 -1.72 -17.50 -8.57
CA ASN A 75 -1.77 -18.79 -7.89
C ASN A 75 -2.89 -18.84 -6.85
N TYR A 76 -3.14 -17.74 -6.13
CA TYR A 76 -4.23 -17.67 -5.16
C TYR A 76 -5.59 -17.74 -5.83
N THR A 77 -5.82 -16.93 -6.87
CA THR A 77 -7.08 -16.93 -7.62
C THR A 77 -7.34 -18.30 -8.24
N THR A 78 -6.30 -18.95 -8.76
CA THR A 78 -6.38 -20.31 -9.32
C THR A 78 -6.76 -21.33 -8.24
N MET A 79 -6.09 -21.32 -7.09
CA MET A 79 -6.40 -22.24 -5.97
C MET A 79 -7.81 -22.02 -5.40
N LEU A 80 -8.27 -20.76 -5.31
CA LEU A 80 -9.63 -20.46 -4.87
C LEU A 80 -10.69 -20.92 -5.88
N SER A 81 -10.41 -20.87 -7.18
CA SER A 81 -11.36 -21.33 -8.21
C SER A 81 -11.62 -22.83 -8.16
N PHE A 82 -10.67 -23.62 -7.64
CA PHE A 82 -10.82 -25.05 -7.43
C PHE A 82 -11.61 -25.40 -6.17
N GLN A 83 -11.87 -24.45 -5.28
CA GLN A 83 -12.65 -24.68 -4.08
C GLN A 83 -14.14 -24.37 -4.31
N SER A 84 -15.01 -25.25 -3.80
CA SER A 84 -16.47 -25.13 -3.87
C SER A 84 -16.98 -24.13 -2.84
N CYS A 85 -16.76 -22.84 -3.09
CA CYS A 85 -17.17 -21.77 -2.17
C CYS A 85 -18.31 -20.93 -2.77
N LYS A 86 -19.10 -20.29 -1.91
CA LYS A 86 -20.12 -19.33 -2.35
C LYS A 86 -19.43 -18.17 -3.07
N GLN A 87 -19.98 -17.72 -4.20
CA GLN A 87 -19.37 -16.68 -5.04
C GLN A 87 -18.98 -15.41 -4.25
N GLY A 88 -19.85 -14.95 -3.33
CA GLY A 88 -19.57 -13.78 -2.51
C GLY A 88 -18.43 -13.96 -1.48
N GLN A 89 -18.10 -15.18 -1.07
CA GLN A 89 -16.94 -15.44 -0.20
C GLN A 89 -15.63 -15.42 -1.00
N GLN A 90 -15.64 -16.01 -2.20
CA GLN A 90 -14.48 -15.99 -3.10
C GLN A 90 -14.13 -14.55 -3.51
N GLU A 91 -15.14 -13.75 -3.88
CA GLU A 91 -14.93 -12.35 -4.25
C GLU A 91 -14.32 -11.54 -3.10
N ARG A 92 -14.79 -11.72 -1.85
CA ARG A 92 -14.23 -11.04 -0.68
C ARG A 92 -12.76 -11.41 -0.42
N LEU A 93 -12.43 -12.69 -0.51
CA LEU A 93 -11.07 -13.19 -0.28
C LEU A 93 -10.09 -12.69 -1.36
N VAL A 94 -10.49 -12.76 -2.63
CA VAL A 94 -9.70 -12.21 -3.74
C VAL A 94 -9.53 -10.71 -3.59
N THR A 95 -10.57 -9.98 -3.21
CA THR A 95 -10.53 -8.53 -2.96
C THR A 95 -9.53 -8.18 -1.87
N LYS A 96 -9.55 -8.91 -0.73
CA LYS A 96 -8.61 -8.69 0.39
C LYS A 96 -7.16 -8.90 -0.04
N LEU A 97 -6.86 -10.01 -0.72
CA LEU A 97 -5.49 -10.27 -1.18
C LEU A 97 -5.05 -9.27 -2.25
N SER A 98 -5.95 -8.90 -3.16
CA SER A 98 -5.67 -7.90 -4.19
C SER A 98 -5.36 -6.54 -3.57
N GLU A 99 -6.11 -6.12 -2.55
CA GLU A 99 -5.86 -4.87 -1.82
C GLU A 99 -4.45 -4.86 -1.22
N ASP A 100 -4.03 -5.96 -0.60
CA ASP A 100 -2.69 -6.08 -0.02
C ASP A 100 -1.60 -6.11 -1.10
N CYS A 101 -1.79 -6.82 -2.21
CA CYS A 101 -0.84 -6.85 -3.33
C CYS A 101 -0.69 -5.47 -3.99
N PHE A 102 -1.80 -4.75 -4.17
CA PHE A 102 -1.81 -3.39 -4.73
C PHE A 102 -1.07 -2.44 -3.80
N PHE A 103 -1.35 -2.52 -2.50
CA PHE A 103 -0.69 -1.71 -1.48
C PHE A 103 0.83 -1.97 -1.45
N LEU A 104 1.26 -3.23 -1.46
CA LEU A 104 2.69 -3.57 -1.46
C LEU A 104 3.40 -3.02 -2.70
N THR A 105 2.80 -3.17 -3.87
CA THR A 105 3.34 -2.67 -5.15
C THR A 105 3.45 -1.14 -5.15
N LEU A 106 2.41 -0.45 -4.66
CA LEU A 106 2.38 1.00 -4.51
C LEU A 106 3.42 1.49 -3.50
N GLY A 107 3.56 0.81 -2.36
CA GLY A 107 4.52 1.17 -1.32
C GLY A 107 5.96 1.09 -1.81
N VAL A 108 6.33 0.00 -2.49
CA VAL A 108 7.66 -0.15 -3.08
C VAL A 108 7.93 0.92 -4.13
N ARG A 109 6.94 1.18 -5.00
CA ARG A 109 7.06 2.25 -6.00
C ARG A 109 7.34 3.60 -5.34
N TYR A 110 6.59 3.94 -4.30
CA TYR A 110 6.80 5.16 -3.54
C TYR A 110 8.24 5.25 -3.00
N PHE A 111 8.72 4.24 -2.27
CA PHE A 111 10.06 4.28 -1.69
C PHE A 111 11.18 4.33 -2.74
N ASN A 112 11.05 3.59 -3.84
CA ASN A 112 12.02 3.59 -4.93
C ASN A 112 12.12 4.97 -5.62
N VAL A 113 10.97 5.63 -5.85
CA VAL A 113 10.96 6.95 -6.47
C VAL A 113 11.55 7.99 -5.53
N ILE A 114 11.20 7.96 -4.24
CA ILE A 114 11.78 8.84 -3.22
C ILE A 114 13.29 8.64 -3.14
N GLU A 115 13.77 7.39 -3.06
CA GLU A 115 15.21 7.09 -3.07
C GLU A 115 15.91 7.70 -4.29
N LYS A 116 15.38 7.48 -5.51
CA LYS A 116 15.94 8.05 -6.75
C LYS A 116 15.99 9.58 -6.72
N CYS A 117 14.95 10.22 -6.18
CA CYS A 117 14.87 11.68 -6.09
C CYS A 117 15.92 12.24 -5.11
N PHE A 118 16.11 11.59 -3.96
CA PHE A 118 17.10 12.03 -2.96
C PHE A 118 18.56 11.67 -3.34
N LYS A 119 18.78 10.59 -4.10
CA LYS A 119 20.11 10.22 -4.64
C LYS A 119 20.64 11.18 -5.70
N ARG A 120 19.75 11.75 -6.52
CA ARG A 120 20.13 12.62 -7.66
C ARG A 120 20.58 14.02 -7.22
N ASN A 121 20.74 14.25 -5.92
CA ASN A 121 21.01 15.56 -5.35
C ASN A 121 22.43 16.06 -5.66
N GLY A 122 22.47 17.02 -6.58
CA GLY A 122 23.49 18.06 -6.72
C GLY A 122 22.88 19.46 -6.95
N GLY A 123 21.59 19.69 -6.63
CA GLY A 123 20.90 20.97 -6.86
C GLY A 123 19.87 21.34 -5.79
N ASP A 124 19.40 22.60 -5.81
CA ASP A 124 18.61 23.25 -4.74
C ASP A 124 17.12 22.83 -4.65
N VAL A 125 16.63 21.97 -5.55
CA VAL A 125 15.20 21.59 -5.62
C VAL A 125 15.04 20.09 -5.86
N ILE A 126 14.29 19.42 -4.99
CA ILE A 126 13.88 18.03 -5.16
C ILE A 126 12.53 18.00 -5.87
N LYS A 127 12.53 17.54 -7.11
CA LYS A 127 11.31 17.40 -7.93
C LYS A 127 10.82 15.96 -7.90
N VAL A 128 9.58 15.77 -7.50
CA VAL A 128 8.95 14.46 -7.39
C VAL A 128 7.73 14.41 -8.30
N GLN A 129 7.73 13.50 -9.26
CA GLN A 129 6.60 13.33 -10.17
C GLN A 129 5.49 12.53 -9.47
N MET A 130 4.27 13.06 -9.42
CA MET A 130 3.17 12.38 -8.75
C MET A 130 2.68 11.17 -9.57
N VAL A 131 2.42 11.39 -10.86
CA VAL A 131 2.03 10.36 -11.83
C VAL A 131 3.00 10.41 -13.00
N GLY A 132 3.47 9.25 -13.46
CA GLY A 132 4.48 9.16 -14.50
C GLY A 132 4.09 9.91 -15.77
N LYS A 133 5.06 10.65 -16.33
CA LYS A 133 4.97 11.32 -17.64
C LYS A 133 6.23 10.99 -18.43
N ASP A 134 6.06 10.65 -19.70
CA ASP A 134 7.13 10.29 -20.64
C ASP A 134 8.07 9.19 -20.11
N GLN A 135 9.29 9.56 -19.70
CA GLN A 135 10.35 8.66 -19.22
C GLN A 135 10.54 8.71 -17.70
N LEU A 136 9.78 9.57 -16.99
CA LEU A 136 9.92 9.75 -15.55
C LEU A 136 8.88 8.94 -14.78
N GLU A 137 9.37 8.09 -13.90
CA GLU A 137 8.58 7.26 -13.00
C GLU A 137 7.86 8.13 -11.96
N GLY A 138 6.53 8.04 -11.91
CA GLY A 138 5.73 8.68 -10.87
C GLY A 138 5.70 7.88 -9.57
N VAL A 139 5.52 8.59 -8.46
CA VAL A 139 5.33 8.03 -7.12
C VAL A 139 4.10 7.14 -7.06
N ILE A 140 2.99 7.60 -7.61
CA ILE A 140 1.72 6.87 -7.61
C ILE A 140 1.60 6.10 -8.92
N MET A 141 1.59 4.78 -8.81
CA MET A 141 1.37 3.89 -9.94
C MET A 141 -0.08 4.00 -10.42
N THR A 142 -0.27 4.16 -11.72
CA THR A 142 -1.59 4.19 -12.36
C THR A 142 -2.23 2.80 -12.33
N PRO A 143 -3.58 2.69 -12.46
CA PRO A 143 -4.24 1.40 -12.57
C PRO A 143 -3.72 0.54 -13.73
N LYS A 144 -3.29 1.15 -14.84
CA LYS A 144 -2.73 0.43 -15.99
C LYS A 144 -1.35 -0.16 -15.68
N GLU A 145 -0.49 0.62 -15.02
CA GLU A 145 0.83 0.15 -14.59
C GLU A 145 0.72 -0.96 -13.55
N ILE A 146 -0.17 -0.81 -12.54
CA ILE A 146 -0.42 -1.89 -11.55
C ILE A 146 -0.91 -3.16 -12.24
N GLY A 147 -1.85 -3.03 -13.18
CA GLY A 147 -2.34 -4.16 -13.94
C GLY A 147 -1.21 -4.87 -14.70
N SER A 148 -0.28 -4.11 -15.26
CA SER A 148 0.88 -4.66 -16.00
C SER A 148 1.87 -5.35 -15.07
N VAL A 149 2.19 -4.76 -13.92
CA VAL A 149 3.12 -5.32 -12.92
C VAL A 149 2.56 -6.60 -12.28
N LEU A 150 1.24 -6.66 -12.07
CA LEU A 150 0.58 -7.81 -11.43
C LEU A 150 0.03 -8.84 -12.40
N GLY A 151 0.18 -8.64 -13.72
CA GLY A 151 -0.35 -9.55 -14.74
C GLY A 151 -1.89 -9.59 -14.81
N LEU A 152 -2.56 -8.51 -14.41
CA LEU A 152 -4.02 -8.41 -14.36
C LEU A 152 -4.60 -7.82 -15.65
N LYS A 153 -5.57 -8.53 -16.24
CA LYS A 153 -6.35 -8.04 -17.41
C LYS A 153 -7.26 -6.85 -17.07
N LYS A 154 -7.80 -6.83 -15.86
CA LYS A 154 -8.71 -5.79 -15.36
C LYS A 154 -8.35 -5.49 -13.91
N VAL A 155 -8.23 -4.20 -13.60
CA VAL A 155 -7.99 -3.72 -12.24
C VAL A 155 -9.31 -3.26 -11.64
N ASP A 156 -9.58 -3.71 -10.42
CA ASP A 156 -10.69 -3.18 -9.63
C ASP A 156 -10.28 -1.82 -9.04
N TYR A 157 -10.95 -0.76 -9.51
CA TYR A 157 -10.70 0.60 -9.07
C TYR A 157 -11.00 0.80 -7.58
N GLN A 158 -11.99 0.11 -7.02
CA GLN A 158 -12.30 0.22 -5.60
C GLN A 158 -11.14 -0.31 -4.76
N VAL A 159 -10.60 -1.48 -5.13
CA VAL A 159 -9.45 -2.09 -4.47
C VAL A 159 -8.22 -1.20 -4.60
N TYR A 160 -8.00 -0.63 -5.79
CA TYR A 160 -6.93 0.35 -6.02
C TYR A 160 -7.04 1.57 -5.12
N LEU A 161 -8.24 2.18 -5.02
CA LEU A 161 -8.46 3.34 -4.17
C LEU A 161 -8.28 3.04 -2.68
N LEU A 162 -8.70 1.84 -2.22
CA LEU A 162 -8.44 1.38 -0.84
C LEU A 162 -6.94 1.21 -0.57
N ALA A 163 -6.20 0.63 -1.53
CA ALA A 163 -4.75 0.48 -1.44
C ALA A 163 -4.03 1.84 -1.42
N LEU A 164 -4.50 2.84 -2.18
CA LEU A 164 -3.98 4.21 -2.12
C LEU A 164 -4.20 4.86 -0.75
N LEU A 165 -5.37 4.65 -0.13
CA LEU A 165 -5.62 5.17 1.22
C LEU A 165 -4.68 4.53 2.25
N LYS A 166 -4.45 3.21 2.16
CA LYS A 166 -3.43 2.51 2.98
C LYS A 166 -2.03 3.09 2.77
N LEU A 167 -1.66 3.41 1.52
CA LEU A 167 -0.38 4.05 1.22
C LEU A 167 -0.26 5.42 1.91
N VAL A 168 -1.32 6.23 1.94
CA VAL A 168 -1.30 7.53 2.63
C VAL A 168 -0.95 7.37 4.11
N ASP A 169 -1.53 6.38 4.79
CA ASP A 169 -1.21 6.13 6.20
C ASP A 169 0.30 5.86 6.39
N VAL A 170 0.89 5.04 5.51
CA VAL A 170 2.34 4.78 5.49
C VAL A 170 3.15 6.06 5.24
N ILE A 171 2.73 6.91 4.30
CA ILE A 171 3.41 8.17 3.98
C ILE A 171 3.42 9.11 5.20
N VAL A 172 2.30 9.20 5.92
CA VAL A 172 2.16 10.06 7.10
C VAL A 172 3.05 9.57 8.25
N ASP A 173 3.04 8.27 8.52
CA ASP A 173 3.85 7.67 9.57
C ASP A 173 5.35 7.67 9.21
N TYR A 174 5.68 7.45 7.93
CA TYR A 174 7.04 7.61 7.41
C TYR A 174 7.55 9.02 7.62
N THR A 175 6.75 10.04 7.29
CA THR A 175 7.12 11.44 7.49
C THR A 175 7.38 11.74 8.97
N SER A 176 6.45 11.34 9.84
CA SER A 176 6.56 11.57 11.28
C SER A 176 7.81 10.91 11.87
N SER A 177 8.02 9.63 11.55
CA SER A 177 9.17 8.88 12.05
C SER A 177 10.49 9.42 11.50
N THR A 178 10.52 9.85 10.23
CA THR A 178 11.71 10.46 9.62
C THR A 178 12.06 11.79 10.28
N VAL A 179 11.08 12.66 10.53
CA VAL A 179 11.30 13.93 11.25
C VAL A 179 11.86 13.69 12.65
N ILE A 180 11.34 12.69 13.38
CA ILE A 180 11.86 12.32 14.70
C ILE A 180 13.31 11.83 14.60
N ARG A 181 13.60 10.90 13.68
CA ARG A 181 14.96 10.37 13.48
C ARG A 181 15.96 11.46 13.13
N LEU A 182 15.63 12.34 12.19
CA LEU A 182 16.50 13.46 11.79
C LEU A 182 16.69 14.48 12.91
N SER A 183 15.71 14.63 13.80
CA SER A 183 15.82 15.56 14.94
C SER A 183 16.73 15.03 16.06
N ILE A 184 16.76 13.71 16.27
CA ILE A 184 17.59 13.06 17.29
C ILE A 184 19.00 12.76 16.75
N GLY A 185 19.12 12.48 15.45
CA GLY A 185 20.41 12.21 14.79
C GLY A 185 21.33 13.43 14.84
N SER A 186 22.47 13.32 15.52
CA SER A 186 23.43 14.42 15.68
C SER A 186 24.35 14.62 14.46
N THR A 187 24.44 13.64 13.57
CA THR A 187 25.45 13.56 12.49
C THR A 187 24.90 13.56 11.07
N SER A 188 23.58 13.51 10.88
CA SER A 188 22.96 13.55 9.55
C SER A 188 22.62 14.99 9.16
N PRO A 189 22.76 15.38 7.87
CA PRO A 189 22.21 16.63 7.39
C PRO A 189 20.71 16.69 7.72
N ARG A 190 20.26 17.77 8.36
CA ARG A 190 18.87 17.98 8.76
C ARG A 190 18.01 18.37 7.57
N ASP A 191 17.90 17.47 6.59
CA ASP A 191 17.06 17.67 5.42
C ASP A 191 15.64 17.14 5.69
N TYR A 192 14.76 18.06 6.05
CA TYR A 192 13.34 17.76 6.31
C TYR A 192 12.46 17.92 5.06
N THR A 193 13.03 18.02 3.86
CA THR A 193 12.29 18.28 2.61
C THR A 193 11.26 17.21 2.29
N ILE A 194 11.47 15.98 2.77
CA ILE A 194 10.51 14.89 2.67
C ILE A 194 9.14 15.24 3.26
N ALA A 195 9.08 16.07 4.31
CA ALA A 195 7.82 16.48 4.93
C ALA A 195 7.00 17.34 3.97
N THR A 196 7.66 18.26 3.26
CA THR A 196 7.02 19.12 2.25
C THR A 196 6.50 18.29 1.08
N ILE A 197 7.34 17.40 0.53
CA ILE A 197 6.99 16.50 -0.57
C ILE A 197 5.77 15.65 -0.20
N ASN A 198 5.80 14.99 0.95
CA ASN A 198 4.73 14.11 1.38
C ASN A 198 3.44 14.85 1.70
N SER A 199 3.52 16.06 2.28
CA SER A 199 2.34 16.90 2.50
C SER A 199 1.66 17.27 1.19
N GLU A 200 2.44 17.61 0.16
CA GLU A 200 1.91 17.96 -1.16
C GLU A 200 1.32 16.73 -1.88
N ILE A 201 1.97 15.56 -1.82
CA ILE A 201 1.42 14.29 -2.33
C ILE A 201 0.06 13.99 -1.70
N VAL A 202 -0.04 14.04 -0.36
CA VAL A 202 -1.29 13.73 0.34
C VAL A 202 -2.36 14.78 0.08
N SER A 203 -2.01 16.06 -0.05
CA SER A 203 -2.94 17.12 -0.44
C SER A 203 -3.51 16.90 -1.83
N ASN A 204 -2.66 16.56 -2.80
CA ASN A 204 -3.09 16.29 -4.18
C ASN A 204 -3.94 15.01 -4.26
N LEU A 205 -3.62 13.97 -3.49
CA LEU A 205 -4.48 12.78 -3.37
C LEU A 205 -5.84 13.18 -2.80
N GLN A 206 -5.88 13.95 -1.71
CA GLN A 206 -7.14 14.41 -1.11
C GLN A 206 -8.01 15.17 -2.11
N LYS A 207 -7.45 16.11 -2.87
CA LYS A 207 -8.16 16.81 -3.95
C LYS A 207 -8.65 15.84 -5.02
N GLY A 208 -7.82 14.88 -5.43
CA GLY A 208 -8.20 13.84 -6.39
C GLY A 208 -9.38 13.00 -5.92
N PHE A 209 -9.38 12.55 -4.66
CA PHE A 209 -10.48 11.81 -4.08
C PHE A 209 -11.77 12.64 -3.93
N GLN A 210 -11.67 13.96 -3.69
CA GLN A 210 -12.84 14.85 -3.66
C GLN A 210 -13.53 14.99 -5.02
N LEU A 211 -12.81 14.79 -6.12
CA LEU A 211 -13.38 14.79 -7.47
C LEU A 211 -14.16 13.49 -7.78
N LEU A 212 -13.94 12.43 -7.01
CA LEU A 212 -14.61 11.16 -7.21
C LEU A 212 -15.95 11.16 -6.46
N ASP A 213 -17.05 10.91 -7.17
CA ASP A 213 -18.35 10.65 -6.53
C ASP A 213 -18.37 9.23 -5.93
N LEU A 214 -17.80 9.10 -4.73
CA LEU A 214 -17.68 7.83 -4.03
C LEU A 214 -19.04 7.39 -3.48
N LYS A 215 -19.66 6.43 -4.17
CA LYS A 215 -20.92 5.77 -3.76
C LYS A 215 -20.73 4.58 -2.82
N ASN A 216 -19.49 4.17 -2.58
CA ASN A 216 -19.17 3.05 -1.70
C ASN A 216 -18.94 3.54 -0.25
N ASP A 217 -19.76 3.05 0.68
CA ASP A 217 -19.71 3.44 2.09
C ASP A 217 -18.39 3.10 2.80
N ILE A 218 -17.77 1.95 2.47
CA ILE A 218 -16.51 1.54 3.08
C ILE A 218 -15.39 2.49 2.65
N LEU A 219 -15.33 2.79 1.34
CA LEU A 219 -14.34 3.69 0.80
C LEU A 219 -14.54 5.13 1.31
N ARG A 220 -15.80 5.58 1.43
CA ARG A 220 -16.15 6.89 2.00
C ARG A 220 -15.69 7.00 3.45
N LYS A 221 -15.97 6.00 4.30
CA LYS A 221 -15.53 5.98 5.70
C LYS A 221 -14.01 6.05 5.83
N LYS A 222 -13.26 5.34 4.99
CA LYS A 222 -11.79 5.43 4.99
C LYS A 222 -11.29 6.78 4.47
N PHE A 223 -11.93 7.32 3.44
CA PHE A 223 -11.60 8.64 2.90
C PHE A 223 -11.84 9.77 3.91
N ASP A 224 -12.88 9.68 4.75
CA ASP A 224 -13.13 10.68 5.80
C ASP A 224 -11.92 10.84 6.76
N GLY A 225 -11.15 9.76 6.95
CA GLY A 225 -9.89 9.74 7.69
C GLY A 225 -8.77 10.58 7.05
N LEU A 226 -8.79 10.75 5.73
CA LEU A 226 -7.72 11.41 4.96
C LEU A 226 -7.53 12.88 5.36
N LYS A 227 -8.61 13.55 5.79
CA LYS A 227 -8.55 14.94 6.30
C LYS A 227 -7.61 15.05 7.50
N TYR A 228 -7.63 14.08 8.42
CA TYR A 228 -6.78 14.09 9.60
C TYR A 228 -5.31 13.85 9.24
N ASN A 229 -5.05 12.96 8.28
CA ASN A 229 -3.72 12.72 7.72
C ASN A 229 -3.13 13.98 7.07
N SER A 230 -3.91 14.67 6.23
CA SER A 230 -3.49 15.94 5.63
C SER A 230 -3.23 17.02 6.69
N GLN A 231 -4.12 17.16 7.69
CA GLN A 231 -3.91 18.11 8.78
C GLN A 231 -2.65 17.82 9.60
N ARG A 232 -2.35 16.54 9.86
CA ARG A 232 -1.14 16.13 10.58
C ARG A 232 0.13 16.50 9.80
N LEU A 233 0.18 16.22 8.50
CA LEU A 233 1.32 16.58 7.65
C LEU A 233 1.49 18.10 7.53
N ASN A 234 0.39 18.84 7.33
CA ASN A 234 0.44 20.30 7.28
C ASN A 234 0.97 20.92 8.58
N LYS A 235 0.60 20.39 9.75
CA LYS A 235 1.15 20.83 11.05
C LYS A 235 2.66 20.57 11.14
N ILE A 236 3.11 19.39 10.73
CA ILE A 236 4.54 19.04 10.71
C ILE A 236 5.31 20.02 9.80
N VAL A 237 4.84 20.24 8.57
CA VAL A 237 5.48 21.19 7.64
C VAL A 237 5.48 22.61 8.20
N TYR A 238 4.38 23.05 8.81
CA TYR A 238 4.29 24.36 9.45
C TYR A 238 5.33 24.53 10.57
N ASP A 239 5.43 23.55 11.47
CA ASP A 239 6.37 23.56 12.59
C ASP A 239 7.83 23.59 12.13
N LEU A 240 8.16 22.86 11.07
CA LEU A 240 9.50 22.83 10.47
C LEU A 240 9.82 24.13 9.74
N SER A 241 8.85 24.67 9.00
CA SER A 241 8.97 25.93 8.26
C SER A 241 9.19 27.12 9.20
N LEU A 242 8.43 27.18 10.30
CA LEU A 242 8.55 28.24 11.31
C LEU A 242 9.97 28.29 11.92
N ARG A 243 10.65 27.15 11.98
CA ARG A 243 12.02 27.01 12.51
C ARG A 243 13.10 27.08 11.43
N SER A 244 12.73 27.35 10.16
CA SER A 244 13.66 27.38 9.02
C SER A 244 14.48 26.08 8.87
N LEU A 245 13.87 24.94 9.18
CA LEU A 245 14.53 23.62 9.11
C LEU A 245 14.43 22.97 7.72
N ILE A 246 13.59 23.51 6.84
CA ILE A 246 13.48 23.05 5.45
C ILE A 246 14.47 23.86 4.61
N THR A 247 15.60 23.24 4.29
CA THR A 247 16.70 23.89 3.57
C THR A 247 16.62 23.72 2.06
N VAL A 248 15.95 22.67 1.58
CA VAL A 248 15.78 22.36 0.15
C VAL A 248 14.29 22.47 -0.20
N LYS A 249 13.99 23.02 -1.38
CA LYS A 249 12.60 23.12 -1.83
C LYS A 249 12.16 21.77 -2.43
N GLY A 250 11.11 21.19 -1.87
CA GLY A 250 10.41 20.03 -2.46
C GLY A 250 9.28 20.51 -3.36
N GLU A 251 9.18 19.98 -4.56
CA GLU A 251 8.10 20.30 -5.52
C GLU A 251 7.52 19.02 -6.11
N VAL A 252 6.20 18.84 -6.02
CA VAL A 252 5.48 17.71 -6.60
C VAL A 252 4.84 18.12 -7.94
N LEU A 253 5.19 17.40 -9.01
CA LEU A 253 4.78 17.66 -10.40
C LEU A 253 3.70 16.71 -10.94
#